data_AF-Q72D01-F1
#
_entry.id   AF-Q72D01-F1
#
_cell.length_a   1.000
_cell.length_b   1.000
_cell.length_c   1.000
_cell.angle_alpha   90.00
_cell.angle_beta   90.00
_cell.angle_gamma   90.00
#
_symmetry.space_group_name_H-M   'P 1'
#
loop_
_entity.id
_entity.type
_entity.pdbx_description
1 polymer ?
#
loop_
_entity_poly.entity_id
_entity_poly.type
_entity_poly.pdbx_seq_one_letter_code
_entity_poly.pdbx_strand_id
1 'polypeptide(L)'
;MATLIDDVVKLVAGGWRPYRGDVDASVYDALECPRLPIPGRNAPKSGGPYWFHRADVFLCLGCGRRCSLNRPNGFQPPLPVRYPVSKERPFTLTPQEMVTRLRLLNVHQAAYCLNVSPGQIYNWIAEGRLRRLKEAPVRVPSEDVRAMMENWEE
;
A
#
# COMPACT_ATOMS: atom_id res chain seq x y z
N MET A 1 -29.63 9.53 -10.15
CA MET A 1 -28.84 9.40 -11.41
C MET A 1 -27.42 9.02 -11.00
N ALA A 2 -26.97 7.81 -11.30
CA ALA A 2 -25.61 7.39 -10.96
C ALA A 2 -24.62 8.12 -11.87
N THR A 3 -23.68 8.85 -11.29
CA THR A 3 -22.62 9.54 -12.02
C THR A 3 -21.47 8.60 -12.30
N LEU A 4 -20.62 8.91 -13.28
CA LEU A 4 -19.38 8.16 -13.54
C LEU A 4 -18.50 8.07 -12.28
N ILE A 5 -18.54 9.12 -11.44
CA ILE A 5 -17.82 9.17 -10.17
C ILE A 5 -18.37 8.12 -9.20
N ASP A 6 -19.70 7.97 -9.10
CA ASP A 6 -20.32 6.96 -8.24
C ASP A 6 -19.95 5.53 -8.66
N ASP A 7 -19.90 5.27 -9.98
CA ASP A 7 -19.47 3.97 -10.51
C ASP A 7 -17.99 3.69 -10.17
N VAL A 8 -17.11 4.69 -10.33
CA VAL A 8 -15.69 4.56 -9.96
C VAL A 8 -15.51 4.32 -8.47
N VAL A 9 -16.20 5.08 -7.61
CA VAL A 9 -16.14 4.90 -6.16
C VAL A 9 -16.58 3.50 -5.75
N LYS A 10 -17.69 2.99 -6.31
CA LYS A 10 -18.17 1.62 -6.06
C LYS A 10 -17.17 0.56 -6.51
N LEU A 11 -16.56 0.74 -7.68
CA LEU A 11 -15.54 -0.19 -8.18
C LEU A 11 -14.30 -0.21 -7.27
N VAL A 12 -13.78 0.96 -6.89
CA VAL A 12 -12.61 1.07 -6.02
C VAL A 12 -12.89 0.45 -4.64
N ALA A 13 -14.06 0.71 -4.06
CA ALA A 13 -14.51 0.09 -2.82
C ALA A 13 -14.65 -1.44 -2.96
N GLY A 14 -15.12 -1.92 -4.12
CA GLY A 14 -15.21 -3.34 -4.47
C GLY A 14 -13.88 -4.02 -4.84
N GLY A 15 -12.74 -3.34 -4.63
CA GLY A 15 -11.39 -3.88 -4.86
C GLY A 15 -10.90 -3.79 -6.30
N TRP A 16 -11.62 -3.11 -7.20
CA TRP A 16 -11.16 -2.87 -8.56
C TRP A 16 -10.13 -1.75 -8.61
N ARG A 17 -9.24 -1.79 -9.60
CA ARG A 17 -8.19 -0.78 -9.80
C ARG A 17 -8.16 -0.33 -11.25
N PRO A 18 -7.89 0.96 -11.52
CA PRO A 18 -7.68 1.43 -12.89
C PRO A 18 -6.55 0.64 -13.55
N TYR A 19 -6.83 0.07 -14.71
CA TYR A 19 -5.84 -0.62 -15.52
C TYR A 19 -5.00 0.40 -16.27
N ARG A 20 -3.67 0.32 -16.11
CA ARG A 20 -2.70 1.28 -16.67
C ARG A 20 -1.82 0.67 -17.77
N GLY A 21 -1.99 -0.60 -18.08
CA GLY A 21 -1.25 -1.24 -19.17
C GLY A 21 -1.86 -0.88 -20.53
N ASP A 22 -1.15 -1.26 -21.59
CA ASP A 22 -1.68 -1.12 -22.93
C ASP A 22 -2.71 -2.21 -23.22
N VAL A 23 -3.68 -1.88 -24.06
CA VAL A 23 -4.68 -2.80 -24.60
C VAL A 23 -4.51 -2.82 -26.11
N ASP A 24 -4.33 -4.00 -26.66
CA ASP A 24 -4.20 -4.24 -28.10
C ASP A 24 -5.44 -3.74 -28.85
N ALA A 25 -5.23 -3.17 -30.05
CA ALA A 25 -6.31 -2.68 -30.90
C ALA A 25 -7.34 -3.78 -31.25
N SER A 26 -6.88 -5.02 -31.43
CA SER A 26 -7.70 -6.18 -31.76
C SER A 26 -8.80 -6.49 -30.72
N VAL A 27 -8.55 -6.18 -29.45
CA VAL A 27 -9.55 -6.32 -28.37
C VAL A 27 -10.76 -5.45 -28.66
N TYR A 28 -10.52 -4.24 -29.12
CA TYR A 28 -11.59 -3.30 -29.36
C TYR A 28 -12.30 -3.53 -30.68
N ASP A 29 -11.59 -4.05 -31.69
CA ASP A 29 -12.21 -4.52 -32.93
C ASP A 29 -13.16 -5.68 -32.65
N ALA A 30 -12.73 -6.65 -31.82
CA ALA A 30 -13.58 -7.76 -31.39
C ALA A 30 -14.79 -7.31 -30.54
N LEU A 31 -14.66 -6.22 -29.80
CA LEU A 31 -15.75 -5.61 -29.02
C LEU A 31 -16.62 -4.63 -29.85
N GLU A 32 -16.26 -4.40 -31.11
CA GLU A 32 -16.85 -3.39 -31.99
C GLU A 32 -17.00 -2.03 -31.26
N CYS A 33 -15.90 -1.59 -30.63
CA CYS A 33 -15.94 -0.47 -29.70
C CYS A 33 -16.19 0.86 -30.42
N PRO A 34 -17.27 1.60 -30.09
CA PRO A 34 -17.61 2.85 -30.77
C PRO A 34 -16.72 4.04 -30.36
N ARG A 35 -15.82 3.85 -29.38
CA ARG A 35 -15.02 4.92 -28.75
C ARG A 35 -13.51 4.77 -28.94
N LEU A 36 -13.09 3.96 -29.91
CA LEU A 36 -11.67 3.67 -30.11
C LEU A 36 -10.84 4.95 -30.42
N PRO A 37 -9.65 5.11 -29.83
CA PRO A 37 -8.64 6.02 -30.37
C PRO A 37 -8.02 5.37 -31.61
N ILE A 38 -8.58 5.65 -32.79
CA ILE A 38 -8.03 5.18 -34.07
C ILE A 38 -6.82 6.07 -34.43
N PRO A 39 -5.63 5.53 -34.76
CA PRO A 39 -4.53 6.33 -35.30
C PRO A 39 -4.97 7.01 -36.60
N GLY A 40 -4.98 8.35 -36.62
CA GLY A 40 -5.40 9.15 -37.78
C GLY A 40 -6.89 9.51 -37.86
N ARG A 41 -7.71 9.13 -36.88
CA ARG A 41 -9.09 9.63 -36.72
C ARG A 41 -9.20 10.39 -35.41
N ASN A 42 -9.78 11.60 -35.44
CA ASN A 42 -9.95 12.43 -34.25
C ASN A 42 -10.58 11.60 -33.11
N ALA A 43 -9.81 11.34 -32.05
CA ALA A 43 -10.32 10.71 -30.85
C ALA A 43 -11.54 11.52 -30.37
N PRO A 44 -12.63 10.86 -29.91
CA PRO A 44 -13.81 11.58 -29.45
C PRO A 44 -13.40 12.58 -28.36
N LYS A 45 -13.81 13.85 -28.52
CA LYS A 45 -13.52 14.96 -27.58
C LYS A 45 -13.93 14.67 -26.13
N SER A 46 -14.80 13.67 -25.91
CA SER A 46 -15.25 13.21 -24.61
C SER A 46 -14.94 11.72 -24.39
N GLY A 47 -13.76 11.45 -23.81
CA GLY A 47 -13.44 10.22 -23.08
C GLY A 47 -13.34 8.94 -23.92
N GLY A 48 -12.11 8.45 -24.07
CA GLY A 48 -11.82 7.11 -24.61
C GLY A 48 -12.23 5.97 -23.68
N PRO A 49 -11.94 4.71 -24.05
CA PRO A 49 -12.15 3.57 -23.17
C PRO A 49 -11.39 3.74 -21.86
N TYR A 50 -12.03 3.38 -20.74
CA TYR A 50 -11.43 3.48 -19.41
C TYR A 50 -11.59 2.16 -18.68
N TRP A 51 -10.48 1.44 -18.52
CA TRP A 51 -10.47 0.07 -18.02
C TRP A 51 -10.13 0.00 -16.53
N PHE A 52 -10.80 -0.91 -15.85
CA PHE A 52 -10.49 -1.37 -14.50
C PHE A 52 -10.19 -2.86 -14.53
N HIS A 53 -9.40 -3.34 -13.57
CA HIS A 53 -9.16 -4.75 -13.38
C HIS A 53 -9.32 -5.16 -11.91
N ARG A 54 -9.69 -6.42 -11.71
CA ARG A 54 -9.67 -7.11 -10.42
C ARG A 54 -9.30 -8.56 -10.69
N ALA A 55 -8.15 -8.98 -10.15
CA ALA A 55 -7.53 -10.24 -10.54
C ALA A 55 -7.46 -10.35 -12.08
N ASP A 56 -8.15 -11.33 -12.66
CA ASP A 56 -8.13 -11.65 -14.09
C ASP A 56 -9.31 -11.06 -14.88
N VAL A 57 -10.15 -10.27 -14.23
CA VAL A 57 -11.34 -9.66 -14.85
C VAL A 57 -11.09 -8.20 -15.14
N PHE A 58 -11.46 -7.78 -16.35
CA PHE A 58 -11.34 -6.42 -16.86
C PHE A 58 -12.72 -5.84 -17.14
N LEU A 59 -12.92 -4.56 -16.81
CA LEU A 59 -14.19 -3.86 -16.97
C LEU A 59 -13.96 -2.46 -17.55
N CYS A 60 -14.67 -2.12 -18.62
CA CYS A 60 -14.62 -0.79 -19.23
C CYS A 60 -15.77 0.11 -18.75
N LEU A 61 -15.47 1.36 -18.39
CA LEU A 61 -16.45 2.40 -18.07
C LEU A 61 -16.55 3.51 -19.14
N GLY A 62 -15.87 3.36 -20.28
CA GLY A 62 -15.81 4.40 -21.31
C GLY A 62 -17.12 4.67 -22.07
N CYS A 63 -18.06 3.71 -22.06
CA CYS A 63 -19.38 3.88 -22.68
C CYS A 63 -20.45 3.04 -21.98
N GLY A 64 -21.71 3.25 -22.35
CA GLY A 64 -22.87 2.57 -21.74
C GLY A 64 -22.89 1.04 -21.91
N ARG A 65 -22.09 0.46 -22.83
CA ARG A 65 -21.99 -1.00 -23.01
C ARG A 65 -21.31 -1.72 -21.84
N ARG A 66 -20.51 -1.01 -21.03
CA ARG A 66 -19.82 -1.53 -19.83
C ARG A 66 -19.17 -2.91 -20.05
N CYS A 67 -18.36 -3.04 -21.10
CA CYS A 67 -17.77 -4.33 -21.49
C CYS A 67 -16.98 -4.97 -20.34
N SER A 68 -17.22 -6.26 -20.09
CA SER A 68 -16.49 -7.06 -19.09
C SER A 68 -15.86 -8.27 -19.75
N LEU A 69 -14.57 -8.49 -19.48
CA LEU A 69 -13.76 -9.55 -20.08
C LEU A 69 -13.03 -10.33 -18.99
N ASN A 70 -12.91 -11.65 -19.15
CA ASN A 70 -12.15 -12.51 -18.25
C ASN A 70 -10.95 -13.11 -19.00
N ARG A 71 -9.73 -12.88 -18.50
CA ARG A 71 -8.46 -13.23 -19.15
C ARG A 71 -8.43 -12.95 -20.67
N PRO A 72 -8.80 -11.74 -21.13
CA PRO A 72 -8.75 -11.41 -22.54
C PRO A 72 -7.31 -11.43 -23.09
N ASN A 73 -7.14 -12.01 -24.28
CA ASN A 73 -5.93 -11.81 -25.07
C ASN A 73 -5.82 -10.32 -25.45
N GLY A 74 -4.59 -9.79 -25.51
CA GLY A 74 -4.34 -8.40 -25.90
C GLY A 74 -4.33 -7.39 -24.75
N PHE A 75 -4.60 -7.81 -23.51
CA PHE A 75 -4.25 -7.02 -22.33
C PHE A 75 -2.85 -7.40 -21.88
N GLN A 76 -1.97 -6.42 -21.67
CA GLN A 76 -0.73 -6.67 -20.96
C GLN A 76 -1.07 -7.22 -19.56
N PRO A 77 -0.55 -8.40 -19.18
CA PRO A 77 -0.80 -8.92 -17.85
C PRO A 77 -0.27 -7.90 -16.84
N PRO A 78 -1.10 -7.45 -15.87
CA PRO A 78 -0.59 -6.56 -14.84
C PRO A 78 0.51 -7.33 -14.12
N LEU A 79 1.76 -6.92 -14.33
CA LEU A 79 2.89 -7.44 -13.59
C LEU A 79 2.49 -7.39 -12.11
N PRO A 80 2.77 -8.44 -11.31
CA PRO A 80 2.43 -8.41 -9.90
C PRO A 80 3.02 -7.14 -9.31
N VAL A 81 2.14 -6.18 -9.02
CA VAL A 81 2.52 -4.86 -8.56
C VAL A 81 3.25 -5.12 -7.26
N ARG A 82 4.58 -5.03 -7.29
CA ARG A 82 5.37 -4.99 -6.09
C ARG A 82 5.06 -3.66 -5.46
N TYR A 83 4.00 -3.64 -4.66
CA TYR A 83 3.77 -2.52 -3.76
C TYR A 83 5.07 -2.30 -3.01
N PRO A 84 5.61 -1.07 -2.95
CA PRO A 84 6.56 -0.77 -1.92
C PRO A 84 5.80 -1.05 -0.62
N VAL A 85 6.07 -2.20 0.00
CA VAL A 85 5.67 -2.44 1.37
C VAL A 85 6.32 -1.28 2.10
N SER A 86 5.54 -0.35 2.65
CA SER A 86 6.12 0.68 3.51
C SER A 86 6.90 -0.10 4.56
N LYS A 87 8.23 0.03 4.53
CA LYS A 87 9.10 -0.66 5.50
C LYS A 87 8.72 -0.21 6.91
N GLU A 88 8.15 0.98 7.01
CA GLU A 88 7.44 1.53 8.14
C GLU A 88 6.01 1.00 8.16
N ARG A 89 5.82 -0.23 8.64
CA ARG A 89 4.54 -0.54 9.27
C ARG A 89 4.60 0.06 10.68
N PRO A 90 3.69 0.98 11.06
CA PRO A 90 3.63 1.40 12.45
C PRO A 90 3.38 0.16 13.33
N PHE A 91 4.01 0.12 14.50
CA PHE A 91 3.70 -0.92 15.48
C PHE A 91 2.19 -0.85 15.79
N THR A 92 1.55 -2.02 15.84
CA THR A 92 0.10 -2.10 16.13
C THR A 92 -0.20 -1.91 17.62
N LEU A 93 0.83 -1.98 18.47
CA LEU A 93 0.74 -1.79 19.91
C LEU A 93 1.14 -0.37 20.27
N THR A 94 0.45 0.22 21.24
CA THR A 94 0.86 1.49 21.85
C THR A 94 2.18 1.33 22.63
N PRO A 95 2.95 2.40 22.87
CA PRO A 95 4.17 2.35 23.69
C PRO A 95 3.97 1.67 25.05
N GLN A 96 2.90 2.03 25.77
CA GLN A 96 2.58 1.45 27.08
C GLN A 96 2.24 -0.04 26.98
N GLU A 97 1.44 -0.44 25.99
CA GLU A 97 1.15 -1.87 25.76
C GLU A 97 2.40 -2.66 25.37
N MET A 98 3.33 -2.03 24.65
CA MET A 98 4.55 -2.70 24.21
C MET A 98 5.50 -2.99 25.38
N VAL A 99 5.66 -2.03 26.30
CA VAL A 99 6.50 -2.17 27.51
C VAL A 99 5.86 -3.07 28.57
N THR A 100 4.52 -3.17 28.60
CA THR A 100 3.81 -4.05 29.54
C THR A 100 3.75 -5.50 29.06
N ARG A 101 3.57 -5.74 27.75
CA ARG A 101 3.44 -7.09 27.18
C ARG A 101 4.78 -7.76 26.87
N LEU A 102 5.81 -6.99 26.50
CA LEU A 102 7.12 -7.54 26.13
C LEU A 102 8.12 -7.33 27.26
N ARG A 103 8.81 -8.40 27.65
CA ARG A 103 9.92 -8.34 28.62
C ARG A 103 11.22 -7.81 28.01
N LEU A 104 11.42 -8.08 26.71
CA LEU A 104 12.60 -7.68 25.95
C LEU A 104 12.16 -6.99 24.67
N LEU A 105 12.68 -5.79 24.45
CA LEU A 105 12.39 -4.96 23.30
C LEU A 105 13.55 -5.00 22.32
N ASN A 106 13.24 -4.99 21.03
CA ASN A 106 14.24 -4.70 20.00
C ASN A 106 14.54 -3.19 19.96
N VAL A 107 15.61 -2.80 19.27
CA VAL A 107 16.04 -1.40 19.13
C VAL A 107 14.96 -0.48 18.53
N HIS A 108 14.30 -0.89 17.45
CA HIS A 108 13.18 -0.17 16.84
C HIS A 108 11.95 -0.07 17.76
N GLN A 109 11.67 -1.10 18.56
CA GLN A 109 10.57 -1.08 19.53
C GLN A 109 10.89 -0.12 20.68
N ALA A 110 12.11 -0.17 21.22
CA ALA A 110 12.56 0.78 22.24
C ALA A 110 12.58 2.22 21.71
N ALA A 111 13.05 2.42 20.47
CA ALA A 111 13.04 3.70 19.77
C ALA A 111 11.61 4.25 19.62
N TYR A 112 10.65 3.39 19.28
CA TYR A 112 9.23 3.75 19.23
C TYR A 112 8.67 4.14 20.60
N CYS A 113 8.99 3.37 21.65
CA CYS A 113 8.48 3.68 23.00
C CYS A 113 9.01 5.01 23.55
N LEU A 114 10.28 5.33 23.26
CA LEU A 114 10.96 6.54 23.75
C LEU A 114 10.90 7.71 22.76
N ASN A 115 10.19 7.55 21.63
CA ASN A 115 10.08 8.53 20.55
C ASN A 115 11.45 9.10 20.09
N VAL A 116 12.45 8.24 19.91
CA VAL A 116 13.79 8.60 19.44
C VAL A 116 14.21 7.78 18.23
N SER A 117 15.31 8.16 17.58
CA SER A 117 15.87 7.37 16.48
C SER A 117 16.53 6.07 16.99
N PRO A 118 16.56 4.98 16.18
CA PRO A 118 17.27 3.75 16.55
C PRO A 118 18.76 3.97 16.85
N GLY A 119 19.40 4.95 16.19
CA GLY A 119 20.79 5.33 16.46
C GLY A 119 20.98 5.87 17.88
N GLN A 120 20.03 6.65 18.38
CA GLN A 120 20.08 7.18 19.74
C GLN A 120 20.00 6.07 20.79
N ILE A 121 19.24 4.99 20.53
CA ILE A 121 19.19 3.82 21.41
C ILE A 121 20.57 3.12 21.46
N TYR A 122 21.27 2.99 20.33
CA TYR A 122 22.64 2.45 20.32
C TYR A 122 23.61 3.33 21.11
N ASN A 123 23.48 4.65 21.00
CA ASN A 123 24.28 5.60 21.79
C ASN A 123 24.03 5.42 23.28
N TRP A 124 22.77 5.33 23.72
CA TRP A 124 22.44 5.11 25.13
C TRP A 124 22.90 3.75 25.67
N ILE A 125 22.96 2.73 24.82
CA ILE A 125 23.58 1.45 25.17
C ILE A 125 25.09 1.60 25.33
N ALA A 126 25.76 2.35 24.43
CA ALA A 126 27.19 2.61 24.51
C ALA A 126 27.58 3.49 25.71
N GLU A 127 26.74 4.46 26.06
CA GLU A 127 26.85 5.32 27.24
C GLU A 127 26.54 4.58 28.57
N GLY A 128 26.03 3.35 28.51
CA GLY A 128 25.63 2.57 29.69
C GLY A 128 24.31 2.98 30.34
N ARG A 129 23.52 3.85 29.68
CA ARG A 129 22.20 4.30 30.15
C ARG A 129 21.10 3.25 29.97
N LEU A 130 21.26 2.33 29.00
CA LEU A 130 20.36 1.19 28.76
C LEU A 130 21.15 -0.12 28.81
N ARG A 131 20.64 -1.12 29.53
CA ARG A 131 21.31 -2.42 29.60
C ARG A 131 21.08 -3.21 28.32
N ARG A 132 22.17 -3.76 27.76
CA ARG A 132 22.14 -4.71 26.65
C ARG A 132 22.12 -6.13 27.21
N LEU A 133 21.01 -6.85 27.02
CA LEU A 133 20.87 -8.24 27.51
C LEU A 133 21.26 -9.31 26.47
N LYS A 134 21.23 -8.98 25.18
CA LYS A 134 21.69 -9.88 24.11
C LYS A 134 22.55 -9.13 23.10
N GLU A 135 23.64 -9.74 22.65
CA GLU A 135 24.54 -9.13 21.68
C GLU A 135 23.96 -9.12 20.26
N ALA A 136 23.44 -10.25 19.76
CA ALA A 136 22.85 -10.31 18.43
C ALA A 136 21.61 -11.22 18.38
N PRO A 137 20.44 -10.72 17.93
CA PRO A 137 20.10 -9.31 17.75
C PRO A 137 20.00 -8.57 19.09
N VAL A 138 20.33 -7.27 19.10
CA VAL A 138 20.33 -6.44 20.33
C VAL A 138 18.94 -6.43 20.98
N ARG A 139 18.91 -6.65 22.29
CA ARG A 139 17.70 -6.63 23.13
C ARG A 139 17.92 -5.79 24.38
N VAL A 140 16.94 -4.95 24.67
CA VAL A 140 16.90 -4.05 25.83
C VAL A 140 15.75 -4.52 26.73
N PRO A 141 15.93 -4.59 28.07
CA PRO A 141 14.83 -4.92 28.99
C PRO A 141 13.77 -3.82 28.96
N SER A 142 12.50 -4.24 29.06
CA SER A 142 11.38 -3.28 29.10
C SER A 142 11.34 -2.47 30.40
N GLU A 143 11.93 -2.96 31.48
CA GLU A 143 12.07 -2.23 32.75
C GLU A 143 12.88 -0.93 32.59
N ASP A 144 14.03 -1.00 31.91
CA ASP A 144 14.88 0.19 31.69
C ASP A 144 14.20 1.19 30.75
N VAL A 145 13.49 0.68 29.73
CA VAL A 145 12.69 1.52 28.83
C VAL A 145 11.53 2.18 29.58
N ARG A 146 10.86 1.46 30.49
CA ARG A 146 9.78 2.01 31.33
C ARG A 146 10.27 3.12 32.24
N ALA A 147 11.36 2.87 32.99
CA ALA A 147 11.96 3.86 33.87
C ALA A 147 12.39 5.10 33.08
N MET A 148 12.93 4.90 31.87
CA MET A 148 13.27 5.99 30.98
C MET A 148 12.05 6.67 30.35
N MET A 149 10.85 6.07 30.32
CA MET A 149 9.62 6.77 29.91
C MET A 149 9.09 7.67 31.04
N GLU A 150 9.09 7.16 32.27
CA GLU A 150 8.60 7.88 33.46
C GLU A 150 9.43 9.15 33.74
N ASN A 151 10.74 9.12 33.51
CA ASN A 151 11.62 10.28 33.69
C ASN A 151 11.41 11.43 32.69
N TRP A 152 10.59 11.27 31.64
CA TRP A 152 10.29 12.35 30.67
C TRP A 152 8.95 13.03 30.94
N GLU A 153 8.16 12.52 31.88
CA GLU A 153 6.87 13.10 32.27
C GLU A 153 7.00 14.15 33.41
N GLU A 154 8.22 14.39 33.93
CA GLU A 154 8.61 15.54 34.79
C GLU A 154 9.18 16.70 33.96
#